data_AF-A0A2N7W0T7-F1
#
_entry.id   AF-A0A2N7W0T7-F1
#
_cell.length_a   1.000
_cell.length_b   1.000
_cell.length_c   1.000
_cell.angle_alpha   90.00
_cell.angle_beta   90.00
_cell.angle_gamma   90.00
#
_symmetry.space_group_name_H-M   'P 1'
#
loop_
_entity.id
_entity.type
_entity.pdbx_description
1 polymer ?
#
loop_
_entity_poly.entity_id
_entity_poly.type
_entity_poly.pdbx_seq_one_letter_code
_entity_poly.pdbx_strand_id
1 'polypeptide(L)'
;MYRETGERPGSETERSMTQTIIQEHPDAAPLTAVFIDVLKQTKRFRPIMRPWRRKDAHGDGDLRCIYCKGLIAAQRDMTAGRRPACAALVIPAQSGGCVSGYDNVVPCCIDCRAVKAARDLLEWRTDIDDELRARRLRALHASLNHVVPLTARTAAGAETVLRKRWEQPRFRVLGNVFMQYGFLAWPAGSLPSTQGDGLMFVLQRTFGAVDVSPDRVWTVFRLPRESWHAAAWLFIEANALLVKVDLPPTMAIRFPAWDPISLPDEHHGRWWVTLSADVWIEDVVRYWKRMALARRAARAEINE
;
A
#
# COMPACT_ATOMS: atom_id res chain seq x y z
N MET A 1 23.33 12.99 65.72
CA MET A 1 22.03 13.34 65.11
C MET A 1 22.27 13.52 63.63
N TYR A 2 21.52 12.77 62.82
CA TYR A 2 21.86 12.28 61.47
C TYR A 2 22.10 13.36 60.40
N ARG A 3 23.15 13.16 59.59
CA ARG A 3 23.28 13.72 58.23
C ARG A 3 22.66 12.71 57.27
N GLU A 4 21.61 13.09 56.55
CA GLU A 4 21.09 12.33 55.41
C GLU A 4 21.56 12.97 54.10
N THR A 5 22.51 12.30 53.46
CA THR A 5 22.82 12.42 52.03
C THR A 5 21.91 11.44 51.28
N GLY A 6 20.88 11.95 50.62
CA GLY A 6 19.99 11.17 49.75
C GLY A 6 20.31 11.41 48.29
N GLU A 7 21.38 10.79 47.78
CA GLU A 7 21.59 10.64 46.34
C GLU A 7 20.56 9.64 45.80
N ARG A 8 19.74 10.06 44.83
CA ARG A 8 18.83 9.17 44.09
C ARG A 8 19.64 8.38 43.05
N PRO A 9 19.58 7.03 43.02
CA PRO A 9 20.18 6.25 41.97
C PRO A 9 19.24 6.26 40.76
N GLY A 10 19.50 7.17 39.82
CA GLY A 10 18.75 7.25 38.57
C GLY A 10 19.69 7.63 37.44
N SER A 11 20.50 6.69 36.95
CA SER A 11 21.21 6.90 35.67
C SER A 11 21.83 5.65 35.01
N GLU A 12 21.81 4.46 35.59
CA GLU A 12 22.50 3.31 34.96
C GLU A 12 21.60 2.48 34.02
N THR A 13 20.30 2.38 34.30
CA THR A 13 19.37 1.58 33.48
C THR A 13 18.96 2.31 32.18
N GLU A 14 18.82 3.63 32.21
CA GLU A 14 18.58 4.44 31.00
C GLU A 14 19.84 4.57 30.12
N ARG A 15 21.04 4.58 30.73
CA ARG A 15 22.30 4.51 29.95
C ARG A 15 22.47 3.14 29.31
N SER A 16 22.04 2.06 29.97
CA SER A 16 22.14 0.71 29.44
C SER A 16 21.26 0.50 28.20
N MET A 17 20.00 0.97 28.19
CA MET A 17 19.14 0.83 26.99
C MET A 17 19.59 1.71 25.82
N THR A 18 20.18 2.88 26.09
CA THR A 18 20.73 3.76 25.04
C THR A 18 22.06 3.23 24.48
N GLN A 19 22.83 2.47 25.27
CA GLN A 19 24.10 1.88 24.84
C GLN A 19 23.94 0.59 24.02
N THR A 20 22.81 -0.13 24.12
CA THR A 20 22.53 -1.28 23.25
C THR A 20 22.24 -0.86 21.79
N ILE A 21 22.03 0.44 21.54
CA ILE A 21 21.82 1.01 20.19
C ILE A 21 23.16 1.19 19.44
N ILE A 22 24.31 1.09 20.13
CA ILE A 22 25.66 1.34 19.55
C ILE A 22 26.39 0.01 19.26
N GLN A 23 25.65 -1.06 18.98
CA GLN A 23 26.16 -2.19 18.18
C GLN A 23 25.41 -2.29 16.84
N GLU A 24 24.89 -1.17 16.35
CA GLU A 24 24.44 -1.08 14.97
C GLU A 24 25.62 -1.19 14.00
N HIS A 25 25.46 -2.01 12.96
CA HIS A 25 26.37 -2.08 11.82
C HIS A 25 26.87 -0.67 11.44
N PRO A 26 28.17 -0.47 11.15
CA PRO A 26 28.73 0.84 10.80
C PRO A 26 28.03 1.50 9.58
N ASP A 27 27.27 0.74 8.81
CA ASP A 27 26.48 1.18 7.66
C ASP A 27 25.00 1.52 7.96
N ALA A 28 24.54 1.40 9.22
CA ALA A 28 23.13 1.55 9.57
C ALA A 28 22.62 3.01 9.56
N ALA A 29 23.38 3.98 10.05
CA ALA A 29 23.00 5.39 9.95
C ALA A 29 23.04 5.92 8.51
N PRO A 30 24.07 5.60 7.69
CA PRO A 30 24.14 6.00 6.29
C PRO A 30 22.95 5.56 5.42
N LEU A 31 22.54 4.29 5.48
CA LEU A 31 21.44 3.79 4.64
C LEU A 31 20.08 4.39 5.05
N THR A 32 19.83 4.59 6.34
CA THR A 32 18.59 5.24 6.82
C THR A 32 18.46 6.65 6.28
N ALA A 33 19.53 7.45 6.35
CA ALA A 33 19.56 8.81 5.80
C ALA A 33 19.30 8.81 4.29
N VAL A 34 19.97 7.92 3.54
CA VAL A 34 19.80 7.80 2.09
C VAL A 34 18.36 7.44 1.72
N PHE A 35 17.74 6.48 2.40
CA PHE A 35 16.35 6.09 2.13
C PHE A 35 15.39 7.26 2.39
N ILE A 36 15.56 7.96 3.51
CA ILE A 36 14.78 9.15 3.85
C ILE A 36 14.93 10.26 2.79
N ASP A 37 16.13 10.49 2.27
CA ASP A 37 16.36 11.48 1.21
C ASP A 37 15.63 11.10 -0.08
N VAL A 38 15.61 9.81 -0.44
CA VAL A 38 14.81 9.31 -1.57
C VAL A 38 13.31 9.51 -1.33
N LEU A 39 12.82 9.28 -0.11
CA LEU A 39 11.41 9.55 0.23
C LEU A 39 11.05 11.04 0.07
N LYS A 40 11.93 11.95 0.51
CA LYS A 40 11.74 13.40 0.37
C LYS A 40 11.72 13.84 -1.09
N GLN A 41 12.52 13.19 -1.94
CA GLN A 41 12.56 13.43 -3.39
C GLN A 41 11.38 12.78 -4.13
N THR A 42 10.77 11.75 -3.54
CA THR A 42 9.57 11.12 -4.08
C THR A 42 8.46 12.16 -4.07
N LYS A 43 8.21 12.78 -5.23
CA LYS A 43 7.19 13.82 -5.40
C LYS A 43 5.91 13.35 -4.71
N ARG A 44 5.41 14.14 -3.76
CA ARG A 44 4.05 13.97 -3.25
C ARG A 44 3.13 13.96 -4.47
N PHE A 45 2.50 12.82 -4.72
CA PHE A 45 1.65 12.67 -5.90
C PHE A 45 0.54 13.71 -5.81
N ARG A 46 0.57 14.70 -6.69
CA ARG A 46 -0.53 15.66 -6.80
C ARG A 46 -1.65 14.97 -7.56
N PRO A 47 -2.88 14.91 -7.02
CA PRO A 47 -4.00 14.34 -7.75
C PRO A 47 -4.12 15.04 -9.10
N ILE A 48 -3.97 14.31 -10.20
CA ILE A 48 -4.11 14.90 -11.54
C ILE A 48 -5.55 15.41 -11.66
N MET A 49 -5.71 16.73 -11.78
CA MET A 49 -6.99 17.34 -12.12
C MET A 49 -7.27 17.10 -13.59
N ARG A 50 -7.99 16.02 -13.89
CA ARG A 50 -8.58 15.85 -15.20
C ARG A 50 -9.90 16.63 -15.25
N PRO A 51 -10.04 17.65 -16.11
CA PRO A 51 -11.35 18.24 -16.36
C PRO A 51 -12.27 17.15 -16.88
N TRP A 52 -13.52 17.15 -16.41
CA TRP A 52 -14.55 16.24 -16.90
C TRP A 52 -14.73 16.45 -18.41
N ARG A 53 -14.57 15.40 -19.22
CA ARG A 53 -14.77 15.50 -20.67
C ARG A 53 -16.20 15.03 -20.99
N ARG A 54 -16.92 15.80 -21.81
CA ARG A 54 -18.31 15.54 -22.22
C ARG A 54 -18.54 14.12 -22.78
N LYS A 55 -17.50 13.50 -23.37
CA LYS A 55 -17.56 12.12 -23.90
C LYS A 55 -17.75 11.06 -22.80
N ASP A 56 -17.47 11.40 -21.54
CA ASP A 56 -17.60 10.50 -20.39
C ASP A 56 -19.02 10.56 -19.76
N ALA A 57 -19.89 11.48 -20.22
CA ALA A 57 -21.29 11.60 -19.82
C ALA A 57 -22.20 11.19 -20.99
N HIS A 58 -22.97 10.11 -20.82
CA HIS A 58 -24.15 9.92 -21.65
C HIS A 58 -25.26 10.83 -21.12
N GLY A 59 -25.75 11.77 -21.95
CA GLY A 59 -26.94 12.58 -21.69
C GLY A 59 -26.69 13.87 -20.91
N ASP A 60 -26.80 15.02 -21.59
CA ASP A 60 -26.79 16.35 -20.99
C ASP A 60 -28.18 16.69 -20.42
N GLY A 61 -28.21 17.11 -19.15
CA GLY A 61 -29.39 17.68 -18.50
C GLY A 61 -29.31 17.61 -16.96
N ASP A 62 -29.12 16.38 -16.44
CA ASP A 62 -29.27 16.03 -15.03
C ASP A 62 -28.03 15.36 -14.44
N LEU A 63 -26.83 15.84 -14.79
CA LEU A 63 -25.61 15.29 -14.20
C LEU A 63 -25.59 15.56 -12.70
N ARG A 64 -25.48 14.49 -11.91
CA ARG A 64 -25.42 14.55 -10.44
C ARG A 64 -24.06 14.07 -9.96
N CYS A 65 -23.56 14.72 -8.92
CA CYS A 65 -22.37 14.26 -8.23
C CYS A 65 -22.65 12.85 -7.68
N ILE A 66 -21.82 11.87 -8.04
CA ILE A 66 -22.05 10.49 -7.59
C ILE A 66 -22.04 10.36 -6.06
N TYR A 67 -21.34 11.27 -5.37
CA TYR A 67 -21.14 11.23 -3.92
C TYR A 67 -22.21 11.98 -3.12
N CYS A 68 -22.52 13.23 -3.46
CA CYS A 68 -23.51 14.04 -2.71
C CYS A 68 -24.87 14.15 -3.40
N LYS A 69 -25.02 13.57 -4.60
CA LYS A 69 -26.22 13.59 -5.45
C LYS A 69 -26.70 15.00 -5.89
N GLY A 70 -25.96 16.05 -5.51
CA GLY A 70 -26.19 17.42 -5.93
C GLY A 70 -25.95 17.62 -7.42
N LEU A 71 -26.66 18.58 -8.03
CA LEU A 71 -26.54 18.89 -9.45
C LEU A 71 -25.15 19.44 -9.77
N ILE A 72 -24.55 18.92 -10.84
CA ILE A 72 -23.25 19.35 -11.34
C ILE A 72 -23.35 19.69 -12.83
N ALA A 73 -22.51 20.62 -13.28
CA ALA A 73 -22.42 20.98 -14.69
C ALA A 73 -20.98 21.28 -15.10
N ALA A 74 -20.68 21.12 -16.39
CA ALA A 74 -19.46 21.67 -16.95
C ALA A 74 -19.50 23.21 -16.87
N GLN A 75 -18.32 23.85 -16.81
CA GLN A 75 -18.21 25.30 -16.60
C GLN A 75 -19.06 26.14 -17.56
N ARG A 76 -19.19 25.70 -18.82
CA ARG A 76 -19.97 26.37 -19.87
C ARG A 76 -21.49 26.22 -19.72
N ASP A 77 -21.95 25.22 -18.97
CA ASP A 77 -23.35 24.83 -18.80
C ASP A 77 -23.84 25.16 -17.36
N MET A 78 -23.12 26.05 -16.67
CA MET A 78 -23.37 26.43 -15.29
C MET A 78 -24.60 27.33 -15.17
N THR A 79 -25.49 26.97 -14.25
CA THR A 79 -26.67 27.75 -13.86
C THR A 79 -26.76 27.82 -12.32
N ALA A 80 -27.62 28.70 -11.81
CA ALA A 80 -27.85 28.81 -10.36
C ALA A 80 -28.25 27.45 -9.76
N GLY A 81 -27.62 27.07 -8.64
CA GLY A 81 -27.87 25.78 -7.96
C GLY A 81 -27.06 24.59 -8.47
N ARG A 82 -26.26 24.74 -9.54
CA ARG A 82 -25.33 23.70 -10.02
C ARG A 82 -23.91 23.93 -9.49
N ARG A 83 -23.18 22.85 -9.21
CA ARG A 83 -21.76 22.92 -8.83
C ARG A 83 -20.85 22.55 -10.01
N PRO A 84 -19.60 23.04 -10.07
CA PRO A 84 -18.68 22.65 -11.13
C PRO A 84 -18.38 21.14 -11.08
N ALA A 85 -18.58 20.47 -12.22
CA ALA A 85 -18.29 19.05 -12.41
C ALA A 85 -16.79 18.81 -12.58
N CYS A 86 -16.30 17.71 -11.99
CA CYS A 86 -14.95 17.21 -12.21
C CYS A 86 -14.93 15.68 -12.18
N ALA A 87 -13.83 15.10 -12.66
CA ALA A 87 -13.58 13.67 -12.55
C ALA A 87 -12.89 13.36 -11.20
N ALA A 88 -13.40 12.38 -10.47
CA ALA A 88 -12.71 11.77 -9.34
C ALA A 88 -12.44 10.28 -9.63
N LEU A 89 -11.39 9.76 -8.98
CA LEU A 89 -11.12 8.34 -8.97
C LEU A 89 -11.79 7.69 -7.77
N VAL A 90 -12.47 6.56 -8.01
CA VAL A 90 -13.04 5.71 -6.95
C VAL A 90 -11.90 5.15 -6.11
N ILE A 91 -10.99 4.41 -6.74
CA ILE A 91 -9.71 3.95 -6.19
C ILE A 91 -8.63 4.97 -6.57
N PRO A 92 -7.93 5.57 -5.58
CA PRO A 92 -6.87 6.53 -5.86
C PRO A 92 -5.75 5.94 -6.72
N ALA A 93 -5.23 6.72 -7.66
CA ALA A 93 -4.16 6.28 -8.57
C ALA A 93 -2.91 5.83 -7.82
N GLN A 94 -2.53 6.54 -6.75
CA GLN A 94 -1.37 6.20 -5.94
C GLN A 94 -1.55 4.89 -5.15
N SER A 95 -2.80 4.44 -4.97
CA SER A 95 -3.13 3.15 -4.36
C SER A 95 -3.36 2.06 -5.42
N GLY A 96 -3.06 2.32 -6.71
CA GLY A 96 -3.14 1.34 -7.80
C GLY A 96 -4.39 1.44 -8.67
N GLY A 97 -5.22 2.48 -8.46
CA GLY A 97 -6.40 2.71 -9.27
C GLY A 97 -6.08 3.01 -10.73
N CYS A 98 -6.70 2.29 -11.65
CA CYS A 98 -6.53 2.52 -13.09
C CYS A 98 -7.10 3.89 -13.51
N VAL A 99 -6.28 4.74 -14.13
CA VAL A 99 -6.66 6.11 -14.51
C VAL A 99 -7.42 6.16 -15.85
N SER A 100 -7.26 5.14 -16.69
CA SER A 100 -7.92 5.03 -17.99
C SER A 100 -9.21 4.18 -17.96
N GLY A 101 -9.50 3.50 -16.86
CA GLY A 101 -10.69 2.66 -16.72
C GLY A 101 -11.95 3.45 -16.40
N TYR A 102 -12.99 3.31 -17.23
CA TYR A 102 -14.29 3.96 -17.03
C TYR A 102 -14.96 3.60 -15.68
N ASP A 103 -14.75 2.38 -15.18
CA ASP A 103 -15.28 1.98 -13.87
C ASP A 103 -14.68 2.79 -12.71
N ASN A 104 -13.41 3.20 -12.83
CA ASN A 104 -12.70 3.90 -11.76
C ASN A 104 -12.86 5.43 -11.81
N VAL A 105 -13.34 5.98 -12.92
CA VAL A 105 -13.55 7.43 -13.09
C VAL A 105 -15.03 7.76 -12.93
N VAL A 106 -15.35 8.71 -12.04
CA VAL A 106 -16.73 9.11 -11.75
C VAL A 106 -16.93 10.62 -11.80
N PRO A 107 -18.11 11.11 -12.23
CA PRO A 107 -18.45 12.52 -12.15
C PRO A 107 -18.76 12.92 -10.69
N CYS A 108 -18.16 14.02 -10.23
CA CYS A 108 -18.42 14.56 -8.90
C CYS A 108 -18.26 16.09 -8.87
N CYS A 109 -18.71 16.74 -7.79
CA CYS A 109 -18.42 18.15 -7.57
C CYS A 109 -16.99 18.35 -7.02
N ILE A 110 -16.44 19.55 -7.21
CA ILE A 110 -15.12 19.92 -6.71
C ILE A 110 -15.02 19.74 -5.18
N ASP A 111 -16.07 20.07 -4.42
CA ASP A 111 -16.08 19.94 -2.96
C ASP A 111 -15.90 18.49 -2.52
N CYS A 112 -16.70 17.57 -3.06
CA CYS A 112 -16.60 16.15 -2.69
C CYS A 112 -15.25 15.57 -3.10
N ARG A 113 -14.70 15.99 -4.25
CA ARG A 113 -13.35 15.60 -4.64
C ARG A 113 -12.30 16.11 -3.65
N ALA A 114 -12.41 17.37 -3.22
CA ALA A 114 -11.48 17.96 -2.27
C ALA A 114 -11.55 17.27 -0.91
N VAL A 115 -12.76 16.98 -0.40
CA VAL A 115 -12.96 16.29 0.88
C VAL A 115 -12.51 14.83 0.81
N LYS A 116 -12.87 14.06 -0.24
CA LYS A 116 -12.37 12.69 -0.44
C LYS A 116 -10.84 12.67 -0.53
N ALA A 117 -10.27 13.67 -1.22
CA ALA A 117 -8.85 13.79 -1.49
C ALA A 117 -8.26 12.50 -2.07
N ALA A 118 -7.20 12.00 -1.44
CA ALA A 118 -6.45 10.81 -1.83
C ALA A 118 -6.94 9.52 -1.14
N ARG A 119 -8.07 9.55 -0.44
CA ARG A 119 -8.58 8.41 0.33
C ARG A 119 -9.39 7.45 -0.52
N ASP A 120 -9.33 6.16 -0.17
CA ASP A 120 -10.27 5.15 -0.66
C ASP A 120 -11.69 5.47 -0.16
N LEU A 121 -12.70 4.97 -0.87
CA LEU A 121 -14.09 5.20 -0.47
C LEU A 121 -14.39 4.70 0.95
N LEU A 122 -13.96 3.48 1.29
CA LEU A 122 -14.26 2.88 2.60
C LEU A 122 -13.62 3.65 3.77
N GLU A 123 -12.51 4.35 3.52
CA GLU A 123 -11.89 5.23 4.51
C GLU A 123 -12.59 6.59 4.59
N TRP A 124 -13.04 7.11 3.44
CA TRP A 124 -13.60 8.45 3.40
C TRP A 124 -14.99 8.53 4.06
N ARG A 125 -15.84 7.52 3.84
CA ARG A 125 -17.21 7.52 4.34
C ARG A 125 -17.76 6.11 4.53
N THR A 126 -18.68 5.97 5.47
CA THR A 126 -19.30 4.69 5.84
C THR A 126 -20.64 4.45 5.15
N ASP A 127 -21.34 5.51 4.75
CA ASP A 127 -22.66 5.52 4.12
C ASP A 127 -22.60 5.41 2.59
N ILE A 128 -21.85 4.42 2.10
CA ILE A 128 -21.69 4.15 0.67
C ILE A 128 -22.85 3.27 0.20
N ASP A 129 -23.59 3.73 -0.80
CA ASP A 129 -24.66 2.98 -1.47
C ASP A 129 -24.13 1.74 -2.23
N ASP A 130 -25.02 0.78 -2.49
CA ASP A 130 -24.64 -0.50 -3.12
C ASP A 130 -24.10 -0.32 -4.54
N GLU A 131 -24.60 0.68 -5.28
CA GLU A 131 -24.12 1.00 -6.61
C GLU A 131 -22.64 1.41 -6.58
N LEU A 132 -22.28 2.31 -5.66
CA LEU A 132 -20.92 2.79 -5.51
C LEU A 132 -19.99 1.73 -4.90
N ARG A 133 -20.50 0.85 -4.03
CA ARG A 133 -19.78 -0.35 -3.56
C ARG A 133 -19.49 -1.32 -4.71
N ALA A 134 -20.49 -1.63 -5.54
CA ALA A 134 -20.33 -2.49 -6.70
C ALA A 134 -19.36 -1.88 -7.73
N ARG A 135 -19.43 -0.56 -7.94
CA ARG A 135 -18.49 0.15 -8.81
C ARG A 135 -17.06 0.11 -8.26
N ARG A 136 -16.89 0.30 -6.95
CA ARG A 136 -15.58 0.14 -6.29
C ARG A 136 -15.02 -1.26 -6.55
N LEU A 137 -15.84 -2.30 -6.39
CA LEU A 137 -15.43 -3.68 -6.65
C LEU A 137 -14.94 -3.87 -8.09
N ARG A 138 -15.70 -3.42 -9.10
CA ARG A 138 -15.26 -3.45 -10.51
C ARG A 138 -13.95 -2.70 -10.74
N ALA A 139 -13.80 -1.53 -10.13
CA ALA A 139 -12.56 -0.76 -10.22
C ALA A 139 -11.36 -1.49 -9.58
N LEU A 140 -11.57 -2.26 -8.51
CA LEU A 140 -10.52 -3.05 -7.83
C LEU A 140 -10.03 -4.22 -8.68
N HIS A 141 -10.88 -4.83 -9.51
CA HIS A 141 -10.46 -5.86 -10.47
C HIS A 141 -9.43 -5.32 -11.47
N ALA A 142 -9.69 -4.12 -12.01
CA ALA A 142 -8.79 -3.46 -12.95
C ALA A 142 -7.61 -2.73 -12.28
N SER A 143 -7.57 -2.66 -10.95
CA SER A 143 -6.50 -2.00 -10.20
C SER A 143 -5.28 -2.91 -10.01
N LEU A 144 -4.11 -2.32 -9.79
CA LEU A 144 -2.86 -3.04 -9.54
C LEU A 144 -2.87 -3.72 -8.17
N ASN A 145 -3.05 -5.04 -8.12
CA ASN A 145 -3.01 -5.85 -6.91
C ASN A 145 -1.68 -6.60 -6.78
N HIS A 146 -1.29 -6.89 -5.54
CA HIS A 146 -0.16 -7.76 -5.25
C HIS A 146 -0.48 -9.23 -5.50
N VAL A 147 0.58 -10.02 -5.66
CA VAL A 147 0.46 -11.47 -5.87
C VAL A 147 -0.42 -12.14 -4.81
N VAL A 148 -1.19 -13.12 -5.25
CA VAL A 148 -2.05 -13.93 -4.40
C VAL A 148 -1.23 -15.12 -3.90
N PRO A 149 -1.32 -15.50 -2.61
CA PRO A 149 -0.58 -16.64 -2.09
C PRO A 149 -0.91 -17.93 -2.86
N LEU A 150 0.09 -18.76 -3.12
CA LEU A 150 -0.04 -20.04 -3.82
C LEU A 150 -1.00 -21.02 -3.13
N THR A 151 -1.27 -20.81 -1.84
CA THR A 151 -2.29 -21.56 -1.10
C THR A 151 -3.68 -21.41 -1.73
N ALA A 152 -3.93 -20.34 -2.47
CA ALA A 152 -5.14 -20.12 -3.26
C ALA A 152 -5.11 -20.93 -4.57
N ARG A 153 -5.12 -22.26 -4.51
CA ARG A 153 -4.84 -23.16 -5.65
C ARG A 153 -5.80 -23.09 -6.85
N THR A 154 -6.89 -22.33 -6.74
CA THR A 154 -7.96 -22.25 -7.73
C THR A 154 -8.32 -20.80 -7.99
N ALA A 155 -9.00 -20.53 -9.12
CA ALA A 155 -9.52 -19.19 -9.42
C ALA A 155 -10.42 -18.67 -8.29
N ALA A 156 -11.35 -19.50 -7.80
CA ALA A 156 -12.23 -19.16 -6.68
C ALA A 156 -11.46 -18.90 -5.37
N GLY A 157 -10.37 -19.64 -5.13
CA GLY A 157 -9.47 -19.39 -4.00
C GLY A 157 -8.79 -18.02 -4.12
N ALA A 158 -8.30 -17.69 -5.32
CA ALA A 158 -7.62 -16.41 -5.55
C ALA A 158 -8.57 -15.22 -5.43
N GLU A 159 -9.77 -15.34 -5.99
CA GLU A 159 -10.84 -14.36 -5.84
C GLU A 159 -11.26 -14.19 -4.36
N THR A 160 -11.28 -15.28 -3.59
CA THR A 160 -11.58 -15.22 -2.15
C THR A 160 -10.53 -14.43 -1.38
N VAL A 161 -9.24 -14.63 -1.66
CA VAL A 161 -8.16 -13.83 -1.04
C VAL A 161 -8.32 -12.36 -1.41
N LEU A 162 -8.49 -12.06 -2.70
CA LEU A 162 -8.63 -10.68 -3.17
C LEU A 162 -9.85 -9.98 -2.57
N ARG A 163 -10.99 -10.67 -2.50
CA ARG A 163 -12.21 -10.14 -1.88
C ARG A 163 -12.03 -9.80 -0.41
N LYS A 164 -11.33 -10.63 0.36
CA LYS A 164 -10.98 -10.31 1.76
C LYS A 164 -10.15 -9.03 1.87
N ARG A 165 -9.17 -8.84 0.99
CA ARG A 165 -8.41 -7.57 0.93
C ARG A 165 -9.35 -6.41 0.58
N TRP A 166 -10.23 -6.60 -0.40
CA TRP A 166 -11.13 -5.56 -0.88
C TRP A 166 -12.20 -5.13 0.13
N GLU A 167 -12.45 -5.89 1.18
CA GLU A 167 -13.28 -5.46 2.32
C GLU A 167 -12.64 -4.30 3.11
N GLN A 168 -11.33 -4.07 2.93
CA GLN A 168 -10.58 -3.05 3.64
C GLN A 168 -10.29 -1.83 2.75
N PRO A 169 -10.09 -0.63 3.35
CA PRO A 169 -9.70 0.54 2.59
C PRO A 169 -8.32 0.38 1.94
N ARG A 170 -8.19 0.84 0.70
CA ARG A 170 -6.93 0.74 -0.06
C ARG A 170 -6.01 1.91 0.26
N PHE A 171 -4.75 1.64 0.55
CA PHE A 171 -3.75 2.66 0.86
C PHE A 171 -2.39 2.34 0.23
N ARG A 172 -1.48 3.31 0.23
CA ARG A 172 -0.15 3.15 -0.37
C ARG A 172 0.90 3.06 0.71
N VAL A 173 1.83 2.13 0.53
CA VAL A 173 3.04 2.01 1.34
C VAL A 173 4.25 1.99 0.41
N LEU A 174 5.31 2.65 0.82
CA LEU A 174 6.61 2.61 0.18
C LEU A 174 7.50 1.66 0.95
N GLY A 175 8.32 0.87 0.26
CA GLY A 175 9.23 -0.03 0.95
C GLY A 175 10.36 -0.51 0.08
N ASN A 176 11.40 -1.00 0.74
CA ASN A 176 12.45 -1.81 0.13
C ASN A 176 13.20 -2.55 1.23
N VAL A 177 13.94 -3.57 0.86
CA VAL A 177 14.75 -4.40 1.75
C VAL A 177 16.16 -4.47 1.22
N PHE A 178 17.13 -4.29 2.11
CA PHE A 178 18.55 -4.25 1.80
C PHE A 178 19.28 -5.33 2.60
N MET A 179 20.56 -5.55 2.28
CA MET A 179 21.37 -6.58 2.93
C MET A 179 21.41 -6.46 4.46
N GLN A 180 21.30 -5.24 5.00
CA GLN A 180 21.36 -4.92 6.43
C GLN A 180 20.00 -5.00 7.11
N TYR A 181 18.98 -4.36 6.53
CA TYR A 181 17.61 -4.25 7.05
C TYR A 181 16.69 -3.73 5.95
N GLY A 182 15.38 -3.64 6.21
CA GLY A 182 14.44 -3.03 5.28
C GLY A 182 13.63 -1.89 5.87
N PHE A 183 12.84 -1.24 5.02
CA PHE A 183 12.00 -0.11 5.37
C PHE A 183 10.56 -0.29 4.90
N LEU A 184 9.63 0.25 5.69
CA LEU A 184 8.27 0.54 5.27
C LEU A 184 7.98 2.01 5.62
N ALA A 185 7.37 2.75 4.70
CA ALA A 185 7.13 4.17 4.84
C ALA A 185 5.82 4.61 4.19
N TRP A 186 5.19 5.63 4.76
CA TRP A 186 3.98 6.24 4.22
C TRP A 186 3.86 7.70 4.68
N PRO A 187 3.11 8.56 3.97
CA PRO A 187 2.83 9.89 4.45
C PRO A 187 2.12 9.86 5.81
N ALA A 188 2.50 10.75 6.73
CA ALA A 188 1.89 10.83 8.05
C ALA A 188 0.37 11.03 7.93
N GLY A 189 -0.39 10.23 8.69
CA GLY A 189 -1.86 10.24 8.66
C GLY A 189 -2.50 9.64 7.40
N SER A 190 -1.74 8.98 6.52
CA SER A 190 -2.31 8.34 5.33
C SER A 190 -2.74 6.88 5.51
N LEU A 191 -2.43 6.26 6.65
CA LEU A 191 -2.96 4.93 6.95
C LEU A 191 -4.47 5.02 7.21
N PRO A 192 -5.25 3.99 6.83
CA PRO A 192 -6.67 3.95 7.15
C PRO A 192 -6.89 3.95 8.66
N SER A 193 -7.82 4.78 9.14
CA SER A 193 -8.09 4.95 10.58
C SER A 193 -8.57 3.66 11.25
N THR A 194 -9.22 2.76 10.51
CA THR A 194 -9.75 1.49 11.03
C THR A 194 -8.68 0.46 11.39
N GLN A 195 -7.45 0.58 10.85
CA GLN A 195 -6.41 -0.43 11.02
C GLN A 195 -4.99 0.12 11.21
N GLY A 196 -4.77 1.42 11.01
CA GLY A 196 -3.44 2.02 11.02
C GLY A 196 -2.67 1.79 12.32
N ASP A 197 -3.30 2.07 13.46
CA ASP A 197 -2.67 1.91 14.78
C ASP A 197 -2.35 0.43 15.08
N GLY A 198 -3.25 -0.47 14.68
CA GLY A 198 -3.04 -1.92 14.80
C GLY A 198 -1.86 -2.42 13.96
N LEU A 199 -1.75 -1.95 12.72
CA LEU A 199 -0.62 -2.29 11.85
C LEU A 199 0.71 -1.77 12.43
N MET A 200 0.75 -0.52 12.90
CA MET A 200 1.94 0.06 13.52
C MET A 200 2.35 -0.70 14.79
N PHE A 201 1.37 -1.06 15.63
CA PHE A 201 1.62 -1.85 16.84
C PHE A 201 2.23 -3.21 16.49
N VAL A 202 1.67 -3.93 15.50
CA VAL A 202 2.18 -5.24 15.07
C VAL A 202 3.58 -5.10 14.47
N LEU A 203 3.87 -4.05 13.71
CA LEU A 203 5.23 -3.79 13.20
C LEU A 203 6.26 -3.73 14.34
N GLN A 204 5.99 -2.93 15.35
CA GLN A 204 6.93 -2.72 16.46
C GLN A 204 7.04 -3.96 17.35
N ARG A 205 5.92 -4.58 17.70
CA ARG A 205 5.88 -5.67 18.69
C ARG A 205 6.22 -7.04 18.12
N THR A 206 5.82 -7.32 16.89
CA THR A 206 6.00 -8.64 16.29
C THR A 206 7.22 -8.67 15.37
N PHE A 207 7.47 -7.60 14.61
CA PHE A 207 8.51 -7.59 13.59
C PHE A 207 9.76 -6.81 13.99
N GLY A 208 9.83 -6.28 15.21
CA GLY A 208 10.99 -5.55 15.72
C GLY A 208 11.23 -4.23 15.00
N ALA A 209 10.18 -3.62 14.44
CA ALA A 209 10.31 -2.37 13.72
C ALA A 209 10.67 -1.20 14.65
N VAL A 210 11.62 -0.39 14.20
CA VAL A 210 12.05 0.84 14.87
C VAL A 210 11.53 2.04 14.07
N ASP A 211 10.87 2.98 14.75
CA ASP A 211 10.43 4.23 14.13
C ASP A 211 11.66 5.12 13.89
N VAL A 212 11.89 5.46 12.63
CA VAL A 212 12.98 6.33 12.16
C VAL A 212 12.42 7.51 11.35
N SER A 213 11.18 7.91 11.66
CA SER A 213 10.49 9.00 10.98
C SER A 213 11.33 10.30 11.02
N PRO A 214 11.61 10.92 9.87
CA PRO A 214 12.48 12.10 9.81
C PRO A 214 11.79 13.39 10.29
N ASP A 215 10.46 13.43 10.18
CA ASP A 215 9.64 14.62 10.37
C ASP A 215 8.15 14.24 10.54
N ARG A 216 7.28 15.24 10.59
CA ARG A 216 5.82 15.05 10.65
C ARG A 216 5.17 14.79 9.28
N VAL A 217 5.96 14.64 8.22
CA VAL A 217 5.48 14.40 6.86
C VAL A 217 5.48 12.92 6.53
N TRP A 218 6.49 12.18 6.99
CA TRP A 218 6.66 10.77 6.71
C TRP A 218 6.67 9.97 8.01
N THR A 219 5.93 8.88 8.02
CA THR A 219 6.13 7.80 8.98
C THR A 219 7.04 6.77 8.32
N VAL A 220 8.15 6.43 8.97
CA VAL A 220 9.16 5.50 8.44
C VAL A 220 9.54 4.50 9.52
N PHE A 221 9.39 3.22 9.20
CA PHE A 221 9.84 2.12 10.05
C PHE A 221 11.01 1.41 9.40
N ARG A 222 12.08 1.20 10.18
CA ARG A 222 13.19 0.31 9.86
C ARG A 222 12.92 -1.04 10.50
N LEU A 223 13.05 -2.13 9.75
CA LEU A 223 12.77 -3.48 10.20
C LEU A 223 13.99 -4.38 9.99
N PRO A 224 14.26 -5.33 10.90
CA PRO A 224 15.20 -6.40 10.62
C PRO A 224 14.91 -7.08 9.28
N ARG A 225 15.97 -7.43 8.54
CA ARG A 225 15.86 -7.96 7.17
C ARG A 225 15.00 -9.22 7.11
N GLU A 226 15.20 -10.09 8.08
CA GLU A 226 14.54 -11.39 8.22
C GLU A 226 13.04 -11.29 8.48
N SER A 227 12.57 -10.23 9.14
CA SER A 227 11.15 -10.01 9.43
C SER A 227 10.44 -9.18 8.36
N TRP A 228 11.20 -8.46 7.53
CA TRP A 228 10.67 -7.47 6.59
C TRP A 228 9.62 -8.05 5.64
N HIS A 229 9.85 -9.25 5.09
CA HIS A 229 8.92 -9.84 4.12
C HIS A 229 7.59 -10.24 4.75
N ALA A 230 7.63 -10.80 5.96
CA ALA A 230 6.42 -11.13 6.71
C ALA A 230 5.63 -9.86 7.04
N ALA A 231 6.32 -8.78 7.43
CA ALA A 231 5.70 -7.47 7.63
C ALA A 231 5.10 -6.89 6.33
N ALA A 232 5.81 -6.99 5.21
CA ALA A 232 5.31 -6.55 3.91
C ALA A 232 4.02 -7.30 3.52
N TRP A 233 3.98 -8.61 3.74
CA TRP A 233 2.81 -9.44 3.50
C TRP A 233 1.62 -9.09 4.40
N LEU A 234 1.86 -8.77 5.67
CA LEU A 234 0.79 -8.26 6.54
C LEU A 234 0.11 -7.04 5.94
N PHE A 235 0.89 -6.09 5.41
CA PHE A 235 0.33 -4.89 4.79
C PHE A 235 -0.38 -5.20 3.47
N ILE A 236 0.14 -6.12 2.67
CA ILE A 236 -0.53 -6.58 1.43
C ILE A 236 -1.90 -7.18 1.76
N GLU A 237 -1.97 -8.04 2.78
CA GLU A 237 -3.24 -8.61 3.25
C GLU A 237 -4.16 -7.56 3.88
N ALA A 238 -3.57 -6.46 4.38
CA ALA A 238 -4.32 -5.29 4.82
C ALA A 238 -4.83 -4.40 3.66
N ASN A 239 -4.70 -4.85 2.40
CA ASN A 239 -5.05 -4.11 1.18
C ASN A 239 -4.16 -2.90 0.86
N ALA A 240 -2.91 -2.91 1.34
CA ALA A 240 -1.92 -1.94 0.94
C ALA A 240 -1.39 -2.23 -0.48
N LEU A 241 -1.20 -1.17 -1.27
CA LEU A 241 -0.31 -1.20 -2.41
C LEU A 241 1.10 -0.81 -1.94
N LEU A 242 1.92 -1.81 -1.66
CA LEU A 242 3.36 -1.65 -1.47
C LEU A 242 4.02 -1.31 -2.81
N VAL A 243 4.78 -0.22 -2.83
CA VAL A 243 5.53 0.26 -3.99
C VAL A 243 7.01 0.24 -3.63
N LYS A 244 7.80 -0.44 -4.47
CA LYS A 244 9.25 -0.52 -4.29
C LYS A 244 9.89 0.86 -4.46
N VAL A 245 10.79 1.21 -3.54
CA VAL A 245 11.61 2.42 -3.62
C VAL A 245 13.07 2.03 -3.84
N ASP A 246 13.54 2.15 -5.06
CA ASP A 246 14.94 1.91 -5.40
C ASP A 246 15.83 3.10 -5.01
N LEU A 247 17.06 2.80 -4.60
CA LEU A 247 18.06 3.82 -4.33
C LEU A 247 18.70 4.33 -5.63
N PRO A 248 19.22 5.57 -5.65
CA PRO A 248 20.02 6.07 -6.77
C PRO A 248 21.20 5.11 -7.06
N PRO A 249 21.66 4.98 -8.32
CA PRO A 249 22.64 3.95 -8.71
C PRO A 249 23.91 3.91 -7.84
N THR A 250 24.46 5.07 -7.49
CA THR A 250 25.65 5.17 -6.63
C THR A 250 25.41 4.60 -5.23
N MET A 251 24.21 4.80 -4.69
CA MET A 251 23.81 4.28 -3.39
C MET A 251 23.35 2.83 -3.46
N ALA A 252 22.77 2.39 -4.58
CA ALA A 252 22.39 0.99 -4.79
C ALA A 252 23.62 0.06 -4.86
N ILE A 253 24.77 0.55 -5.36
CA ILE A 253 26.04 -0.19 -5.31
C ILE A 253 26.51 -0.35 -3.86
N ARG A 254 26.43 0.73 -3.07
CA ARG A 254 26.86 0.72 -1.67
C ARG A 254 25.92 -0.07 -0.76
N PHE A 255 24.62 0.02 -1.02
CA PHE A 255 23.55 -0.63 -0.26
C PHE A 255 22.70 -1.45 -1.22
N PRO A 256 23.19 -2.63 -1.63
CA PRO A 256 22.45 -3.48 -2.55
C PRO A 256 21.12 -3.92 -1.93
N ALA A 257 20.07 -3.89 -2.75
CA ALA A 257 18.79 -4.48 -2.40
C ALA A 257 19.01 -5.97 -2.09
N TRP A 258 18.34 -6.44 -1.04
CA TRP A 258 18.36 -7.85 -0.72
C TRP A 258 17.39 -8.59 -1.64
N ASP A 259 17.92 -9.56 -2.37
CA ASP A 259 17.12 -10.50 -3.14
C ASP A 259 17.18 -11.86 -2.44
N PRO A 260 16.05 -12.42 -2.00
CA PRO A 260 16.02 -13.78 -1.50
C PRO A 260 16.32 -14.78 -2.61
N ILE A 261 17.60 -15.14 -2.80
CA ILE A 261 18.01 -16.20 -3.73
C ILE A 261 17.35 -17.56 -3.36
N SER A 262 16.87 -17.72 -2.11
CA SER A 262 16.29 -18.97 -1.63
C SER A 262 15.35 -18.79 -0.42
N LEU A 263 14.27 -18.02 -0.54
CA LEU A 263 13.18 -18.14 0.44
C LEU A 263 12.31 -19.37 0.12
N PRO A 264 11.81 -20.09 1.15
CA PRO A 264 11.06 -21.34 0.96
C PRO A 264 9.70 -21.15 0.27
N ASP A 265 9.21 -19.91 0.18
CA ASP A 265 7.99 -19.54 -0.53
C ASP A 265 8.35 -18.60 -1.69
N GLU A 266 8.00 -19.03 -2.90
CA GLU A 266 8.25 -18.37 -4.18
C GLU A 266 7.69 -16.94 -4.28
N HIS A 267 6.80 -16.56 -3.37
CA HIS A 267 6.21 -15.23 -3.33
C HIS A 267 7.03 -14.19 -2.59
N HIS A 268 7.98 -14.60 -1.75
CA HIS A 268 8.74 -13.61 -1.00
C HIS A 268 9.62 -12.74 -1.91
N GLY A 269 10.20 -13.28 -2.98
CA GLY A 269 10.90 -12.50 -4.00
C GLY A 269 9.97 -11.74 -4.97
N ARG A 270 8.66 -11.72 -4.74
CA ARG A 270 7.67 -11.11 -5.65
C ARG A 270 6.74 -10.12 -4.97
N TRP A 271 7.07 -9.68 -3.75
CA TRP A 271 6.24 -8.74 -2.97
C TRP A 271 6.00 -7.40 -3.68
N TRP A 272 6.86 -7.02 -4.63
CA TRP A 272 6.74 -5.78 -5.42
C TRP A 272 5.97 -5.98 -6.74
N VAL A 273 5.67 -7.22 -7.12
CA VAL A 273 5.03 -7.52 -8.40
C VAL A 273 3.54 -7.21 -8.28
N THR A 274 3.08 -6.29 -9.11
CA THR A 274 1.67 -5.87 -9.14
C THR A 274 1.07 -6.07 -10.52
N LEU A 275 -0.10 -6.71 -10.59
CA LEU A 275 -0.87 -6.96 -11.81
C LEU A 275 -2.36 -6.74 -11.53
N SER A 276 -3.21 -6.70 -12.57
CA SER A 276 -4.66 -6.69 -12.34
C SER A 276 -5.13 -7.99 -11.68
N ALA A 277 -6.32 -7.95 -11.07
CA ALA A 277 -6.89 -9.12 -10.41
C ALA A 277 -7.04 -10.31 -11.37
N ASP A 278 -7.56 -10.04 -12.57
CA ASP A 278 -7.84 -11.07 -13.56
C ASP A 278 -6.55 -11.78 -14.01
N VAL A 279 -5.46 -11.02 -14.18
CA VAL A 279 -4.15 -11.60 -14.53
C VAL A 279 -3.62 -12.49 -13.40
N TRP A 280 -3.80 -12.08 -12.14
CA TRP A 280 -3.39 -12.93 -11.01
C TRP A 280 -4.20 -14.21 -10.89
N ILE A 281 -5.52 -14.11 -11.06
CA ILE A 281 -6.43 -15.26 -11.04
C ILE A 281 -6.02 -16.27 -12.13
N GLU A 282 -5.70 -15.78 -13.33
CA GLU A 282 -5.19 -16.62 -14.41
C GLU A 282 -3.81 -17.23 -14.10
N ASP A 283 -2.86 -16.44 -13.58
CA ASP A 283 -1.49 -16.91 -13.28
C ASP A 283 -1.50 -18.06 -12.28
N VAL A 284 -2.30 -17.93 -11.21
CA VAL A 284 -2.49 -18.99 -10.20
C VAL A 284 -2.99 -20.29 -10.84
N VAL A 285 -4.00 -20.21 -11.71
CA VAL A 285 -4.54 -21.40 -12.39
C VAL A 285 -3.50 -22.03 -13.31
N ARG A 286 -2.76 -21.22 -14.07
CA ARG A 286 -1.69 -21.70 -14.96
C ARG A 286 -0.57 -22.37 -14.17
N TYR A 287 -0.15 -21.78 -13.06
CA TYR A 287 0.88 -22.32 -12.17
C TYR A 287 0.50 -23.73 -11.69
N TRP A 288 -0.68 -23.89 -11.09
CA TRP A 288 -1.10 -25.17 -10.53
C TRP A 288 -1.35 -26.24 -11.59
N LYS A 289 -1.78 -25.87 -12.79
CA LYS A 289 -1.84 -26.78 -13.94
C LYS A 289 -0.46 -27.33 -14.31
N ARG A 290 0.56 -26.47 -14.40
CA ARG A 290 1.95 -26.89 -14.66
C ARG A 290 2.48 -27.82 -13.58
N MET A 291 2.25 -27.48 -12.30
CA MET A 291 2.67 -28.32 -11.18
C MET A 291 1.99 -29.70 -11.16
N ALA A 292 0.72 -29.77 -11.53
CA ALA A 292 0.01 -31.04 -11.66
C ALA A 292 0.59 -31.93 -12.78
N LEU A 293 0.94 -31.33 -13.92
CA LEU A 293 1.60 -32.03 -15.03
C LEU A 293 2.99 -32.55 -14.64
N ALA A 294 3.82 -31.71 -14.01
CA ALA A 294 5.15 -32.09 -13.56
C ALA A 294 5.11 -33.25 -12.55
N ARG A 295 4.16 -33.23 -11.61
CA ARG A 295 3.96 -34.34 -10.65
C ARG A 295 3.51 -35.64 -11.31
N ARG A 296 2.75 -35.56 -12.42
CA ARG A 296 2.36 -36.75 -13.19
C ARG A 296 3.55 -37.33 -13.94
N ALA A 297 4.35 -36.49 -14.59
CA ALA A 297 5.57 -36.90 -15.28
C ALA A 297 6.57 -37.59 -14.33
N ALA A 298 6.88 -36.95 -13.19
CA ALA A 298 7.78 -37.52 -12.19
C ALA A 298 7.29 -38.86 -11.61
N ARG A 299 5.97 -39.08 -11.53
CA ARG A 299 5.40 -40.38 -11.11
C ARG A 299 5.50 -41.45 -12.18
N ALA A 300 5.45 -41.07 -13.47
CA ALA A 300 5.63 -42.00 -14.56
C ALA A 300 7.08 -42.50 -14.60
N GLU A 301 8.06 -41.60 -14.42
CA GLU A 301 9.50 -41.94 -14.38
C GLU A 301 9.91 -42.85 -13.21
N ILE A 302 9.16 -42.86 -12.11
CA ILE A 302 9.43 -43.75 -10.94
C ILE A 302 8.87 -45.16 -11.15
N ASN A 303 7.89 -45.33 -12.04
CA ASN A 303 7.21 -46.60 -12.28
C ASN A 303 7.73 -47.34 -13.53
N GLU A 304 8.73 -46.78 -14.22
CA GLU A 304 9.52 -47.40 -15.29
C GLU A 304 10.87 -47.92 -14.75
#